data_AF-A0A3N1TTA0-F1
#
_entry.id   AF-A0A3N1TTA0-F1
#
_cell.length_a   1.000
_cell.length_b   1.000
_cell.length_c   1.000
_cell.angle_alpha   90.00
_cell.angle_beta   90.00
_cell.angle_gamma   90.00
#
_symmetry.space_group_name_H-M   'P 1'
#
loop_
_entity.id
_entity.type
_entity.pdbx_description
1 polymer ?
#
loop_
_entity_poly.entity_id
_entity_poly.type
_entity_poly.pdbx_seq_one_letter_code
_entity_poly.pdbx_strand_id
1 'polypeptide(L)'
;MTMSAPEQLDASRARLLPWPRPDGGPCYLRTDGHGYVSRVADQMEAVQLGMGAEVLGCARPIIAAPGASATELRFAAARLAECLADALRIAESRGGRPPYGSGDGGRTEPGDVRGT
;
A
#
# COMPACT_ATOMS: atom_id res chain seq x y z
N MET A 1 -20.99 -27.61 -33.39
CA MET A 1 -21.04 -27.98 -31.95
C MET A 1 -20.04 -27.08 -31.25
N THR A 2 -20.49 -25.90 -30.84
CA THR A 2 -19.68 -24.92 -30.09
C THR A 2 -19.61 -25.42 -28.66
N MET A 3 -18.41 -25.62 -28.12
CA MET A 3 -18.21 -25.62 -26.66
C MET A 3 -16.97 -24.77 -26.35
N SER A 4 -17.26 -23.70 -25.62
CA SER A 4 -16.41 -22.62 -25.14
C SER A 4 -15.20 -23.10 -24.34
N ALA A 5 -14.09 -22.36 -24.47
CA ALA A 5 -13.05 -22.34 -23.46
C ALA A 5 -13.61 -21.72 -22.17
N PRO A 6 -13.30 -22.26 -20.98
CA PRO A 6 -13.38 -21.44 -19.79
C PRO A 6 -12.15 -20.51 -19.77
N GLU A 7 -12.35 -19.24 -20.09
CA GLU A 7 -11.58 -18.16 -19.46
C GLU A 7 -11.80 -18.28 -17.95
N GLN A 8 -10.91 -19.01 -17.27
CA GLN A 8 -10.86 -18.97 -15.82
C GLN A 8 -9.71 -18.06 -15.43
N LEU A 9 -10.07 -16.78 -15.27
CA LEU A 9 -9.30 -15.74 -14.60
C LEU A 9 -8.93 -16.19 -13.17
N ASP A 10 -7.87 -16.99 -13.00
CA ASP A 10 -7.21 -17.15 -11.70
C ASP A 10 -6.09 -16.12 -11.55
N ALA A 11 -6.42 -14.86 -11.79
CA ALA A 11 -5.56 -13.75 -11.39
C ALA A 11 -5.89 -13.42 -9.93
N SER A 12 -5.50 -14.30 -9.03
CA SER A 12 -5.36 -14.03 -7.60
C SER A 12 -4.40 -12.85 -7.36
N ARG A 13 -4.81 -11.61 -7.69
CA ARG A 13 -4.00 -10.41 -7.53
C ARG A 13 -3.93 -10.08 -6.06
N ALA A 14 -2.72 -10.08 -5.50
CA ALA A 14 -2.50 -9.53 -4.18
C ALA A 14 -2.60 -8.00 -4.28
N ARG A 15 -3.43 -7.40 -3.43
CA ARG A 15 -3.56 -5.95 -3.23
C ARG A 15 -2.79 -5.55 -1.99
N LEU A 16 -1.97 -4.51 -2.08
CA LEU A 16 -1.39 -3.88 -0.89
C LEU A 16 -2.51 -3.20 -0.09
N LEU A 17 -2.60 -3.45 1.21
CA LEU A 17 -3.56 -2.77 2.08
C LEU A 17 -3.01 -1.41 2.53
N PRO A 18 -3.89 -0.41 2.69
CA PRO A 18 -3.46 0.95 3.01
C PRO A 18 -2.95 1.07 4.46
N TRP A 19 -3.19 0.08 5.31
CA TRP A 19 -2.56 -0.03 6.63
C TRP A 19 -1.36 -0.99 6.62
N PRO A 20 -0.34 -0.74 7.46
CA PRO A 20 0.73 -1.70 7.68
C PRO A 20 0.26 -2.87 8.56
N ARG A 21 1.09 -3.91 8.61
CA ARG A 21 1.00 -4.94 9.65
C ARG A 21 1.43 -4.36 11.01
N PRO A 22 1.12 -5.03 12.13
CA PRO A 22 1.57 -4.59 13.46
C PRO A 22 3.09 -4.45 13.60
N ASP A 23 3.88 -5.19 12.80
CA ASP A 23 5.34 -5.10 12.74
C ASP A 23 5.86 -3.94 11.87
N GLY A 24 4.96 -3.12 11.30
CA GLY A 24 5.28 -2.04 10.37
C GLY A 24 5.49 -2.49 8.92
N GLY A 25 5.48 -3.79 8.64
CA GLY A 25 5.65 -4.32 7.28
C GLY A 25 4.44 -4.13 6.37
N PRO A 26 4.59 -4.28 5.05
CA PRO A 26 3.47 -4.23 4.11
C PRO A 26 2.49 -5.38 4.38
N CYS A 27 1.19 -5.11 4.21
CA CYS A 27 0.12 -6.10 4.38
C CYS A 27 -0.57 -6.33 3.03
N TYR A 28 -0.69 -7.57 2.59
CA TYR A 28 -1.28 -7.91 1.30
C TYR A 28 -2.56 -8.72 1.46
N LEU A 29 -3.57 -8.39 0.66
CA LEU A 29 -4.83 -9.11 0.56
C LEU A 29 -4.91 -9.80 -0.80
N ARG A 30 -5.05 -11.13 -0.82
CA ARG A 30 -5.42 -11.85 -2.05
C ARG A 30 -6.91 -11.67 -2.28
N THR A 31 -7.30 -10.98 -3.36
CA THR A 31 -8.70 -10.63 -3.63
C THR A 31 -8.93 -10.44 -5.13
N ASP A 32 -10.18 -10.67 -5.54
CA ASP A 32 -10.73 -10.26 -6.83
C ASP A 32 -11.13 -8.77 -6.87
N GLY A 33 -11.02 -8.05 -5.75
CA GLY A 33 -11.37 -6.64 -5.60
C GLY A 33 -12.74 -6.38 -4.96
N HIS A 34 -13.58 -7.40 -4.70
CA HIS A 34 -14.98 -7.19 -4.30
C HIS A 34 -15.31 -7.63 -2.86
N GLY A 35 -14.34 -8.20 -2.13
CA GLY A 35 -14.53 -8.70 -0.76
C GLY A 35 -14.73 -7.61 0.32
N TYR A 36 -15.19 -8.02 1.51
CA TYR A 36 -15.37 -7.13 2.67
C TYR A 36 -14.10 -6.33 3.00
N VAL A 37 -12.94 -6.99 3.03
CA VAL A 37 -11.66 -6.34 3.34
C VAL A 37 -11.28 -5.32 2.25
N SER A 38 -11.59 -5.59 0.98
CA SER A 38 -11.38 -4.63 -0.12
C SER A 38 -12.22 -3.37 0.09
N ARG A 39 -13.48 -3.50 0.52
CA ARG A 39 -14.33 -2.34 0.85
C ARG A 39 -13.82 -1.55 2.06
N VAL A 40 -13.28 -2.24 3.07
CA VAL A 40 -12.64 -1.56 4.22
C VAL A 40 -11.38 -0.83 3.76
N ALA A 41 -10.58 -1.44 2.87
CA ALA A 41 -9.45 -0.78 2.24
C ALA A 41 -9.90 0.50 1.53
N ASP A 42 -10.90 0.43 0.65
CA ASP A 42 -11.40 1.59 -0.09
C ASP A 42 -11.87 2.73 0.84
N GLN A 43 -12.55 2.39 1.94
CA GLN A 43 -12.99 3.38 2.94
C GLN A 43 -11.80 4.06 3.62
N MET A 44 -10.79 3.29 4.05
CA MET A 44 -9.59 3.86 4.68
C MET A 44 -8.78 4.70 3.70
N GLU A 45 -8.70 4.30 2.43
CA GLU A 45 -8.08 5.12 1.38
C GLU A 45 -8.82 6.45 1.20
N ALA A 46 -10.15 6.43 1.17
CA ALA A 46 -10.95 7.65 1.06
C ALA A 46 -10.73 8.59 2.25
N VAL A 47 -10.67 8.05 3.47
CA VAL A 47 -10.37 8.84 4.69
C VAL A 47 -8.98 9.46 4.61
N GLN A 48 -7.94 8.71 4.23
CA GLN A 48 -6.58 9.22 4.09
C GLN A 48 -6.46 10.31 3.02
N LEU A 49 -7.12 10.14 1.87
CA LEU A 49 -7.15 11.17 0.83
C LEU A 49 -7.90 12.43 1.30
N GLY A 50 -8.99 12.27 2.06
CA GLY A 50 -9.71 13.37 2.70
C GLY A 50 -8.82 14.15 3.67
N MET A 51 -8.12 13.47 4.57
CA MET A 51 -7.15 14.09 5.48
C MET A 51 -6.03 14.81 4.72
N GLY A 52 -5.53 14.21 3.64
CA GLY A 52 -4.54 14.85 2.77
C GLY A 52 -5.05 16.15 2.13
N ALA A 53 -6.31 16.18 1.70
CA ALA A 53 -6.93 17.38 1.16
C ALA A 53 -7.07 18.49 2.23
N GLU A 54 -7.44 18.14 3.46
CA GLU A 54 -7.51 19.08 4.58
C GLU A 54 -6.13 19.65 4.93
N VAL A 55 -5.10 18.80 5.04
CA VAL A 55 -3.71 19.21 5.29
C VAL A 55 -3.22 20.15 4.18
N LEU A 56 -3.51 19.83 2.92
CA LEU A 56 -3.16 20.69 1.80
C LEU A 56 -3.86 22.06 1.89
N GLY A 57 -5.13 22.09 2.32
CA GLY A 57 -5.88 23.31 2.57
C GLY A 57 -5.22 24.20 3.64
N CYS A 58 -4.76 23.61 4.74
CA CYS A 58 -4.07 24.31 5.82
C CYS A 58 -2.63 24.76 5.45
N ALA A 59 -1.92 23.96 4.66
CA ALA A 59 -0.53 24.24 4.30
C ALA A 59 -0.39 25.39 3.27
N ARG A 60 -1.34 25.52 2.35
CA ARG A 60 -1.30 26.55 1.28
C ARG A 60 -1.16 27.97 1.81
N PRO A 61 -1.97 28.43 2.79
CA PRO A 61 -1.80 29.77 3.38
C PRO A 61 -0.43 29.97 4.05
N ILE A 62 0.10 28.95 4.74
CA ILE A 62 1.42 29.01 5.39
C ILE A 62 2.51 29.22 4.34
N ILE A 63 2.48 28.46 3.26
CA ILE A 63 3.48 28.55 2.17
C ILE A 63 3.39 29.90 1.45
N ALA A 64 2.18 30.44 1.29
CA ALA A 64 1.97 31.71 0.60
C ALA A 64 2.35 32.94 1.45
N ALA A 65 2.44 32.81 2.77
CA ALA A 65 2.70 33.92 3.68
C ALA A 65 4.20 34.33 3.63
N PRO A 66 4.53 35.58 3.21
CA PRO A 66 5.93 36.04 3.12
C PRO A 66 6.67 36.06 4.47
N GLY A 67 5.92 36.09 5.58
CA GLY A 67 6.45 36.10 6.95
C GLY A 67 6.41 34.74 7.65
N ALA A 68 6.10 33.65 6.95
CA ALA A 68 6.07 32.32 7.57
C ALA A 68 7.44 31.96 8.15
N SER A 69 7.45 31.57 9.42
CA SER A 69 8.67 31.14 10.10
C SER A 69 9.17 29.81 9.53
N ALA A 70 10.47 29.56 9.68
CA ALA A 70 11.07 28.29 9.29
C ALA A 70 10.43 27.09 10.02
N THR A 71 9.90 27.29 11.23
CA THR A 71 9.21 26.24 11.99
C THR A 71 7.85 25.92 11.39
N GLU A 72 7.05 26.93 11.02
CA GLU A 72 5.76 26.71 10.35
C GLU A 72 5.94 26.03 8.99
N LEU A 73 6.95 26.45 8.22
CA LEU A 73 7.27 25.82 6.93
C LEU A 73 7.74 24.37 7.09
N ARG A 74 8.58 24.07 8.08
CA ARG A 74 9.00 22.67 8.39
C ARG A 74 7.81 21.81 8.81
N PHE A 75 6.91 22.36 9.63
CA PHE A 75 5.70 21.66 10.04
C PHE A 75 4.80 21.36 8.83
N ALA A 76 4.51 22.37 8.00
CA ALA A 76 3.70 22.19 6.79
C ALA A 76 4.34 21.16 5.83
N ALA A 77 5.66 21.24 5.61
CA ALA A 77 6.38 20.29 4.78
C ALA A 77 6.31 18.85 5.31
N ALA A 78 6.47 18.65 6.62
CA ALA A 78 6.36 17.33 7.24
C ALA A 78 4.95 16.74 7.05
N ARG A 79 3.90 17.52 7.34
CA ARG A 79 2.51 17.08 7.16
C ARG A 79 2.18 16.75 5.70
N LEU A 80 2.67 17.56 4.75
CA LEU A 80 2.50 17.29 3.33
C LEU A 80 3.25 16.02 2.88
N ALA A 81 4.47 15.79 3.41
CA ALA A 81 5.25 14.59 3.10
C ALA A 81 4.56 13.31 3.59
N GLU A 82 3.97 13.34 4.79
CA GLU A 82 3.15 12.24 5.32
C GLU A 82 1.96 11.93 4.40
N CYS A 83 1.15 12.95 4.06
CA CYS A 83 -0.02 12.76 3.19
C CYS A 83 0.37 12.31 1.76
N LEU A 84 1.52 12.74 1.26
CA LEU A 84 2.04 12.25 -0.03
C LEU A 84 2.44 10.78 0.04
N ALA A 85 3.08 10.34 1.14
CA ALA A 85 3.41 8.93 1.34
C ALA A 85 2.15 8.06 1.37
N ASP A 86 1.10 8.52 2.07
CA ASP A 86 -0.21 7.85 2.08
C ASP A 86 -0.79 7.77 0.66
N ALA A 87 -0.82 8.88 -0.08
CA ALA A 87 -1.35 8.92 -1.44
C ALA A 87 -0.60 7.98 -2.41
N LEU A 88 0.72 7.90 -2.30
CA LEU A 88 1.54 6.97 -3.08
C LEU A 88 1.24 5.51 -2.73
N ARG A 89 1.07 5.20 -1.44
CA ARG A 89 0.66 3.86 -0.99
C ARG A 89 -0.70 3.46 -1.54
N ILE A 90 -1.65 4.39 -1.58
CA ILE A 90 -2.99 4.18 -2.15
C ILE A 90 -2.90 3.93 -3.65
N ALA A 91 -2.07 4.69 -4.37
CA ALA A 91 -1.84 4.47 -5.79
C ALA A 91 -1.26 3.06 -6.06
N GLU A 92 -0.33 2.60 -5.22
CA GLU A 92 0.22 1.24 -5.30
C GLU A 92 -0.82 0.15 -4.99
N SER A 93 -1.63 0.35 -3.93
CA SER A 93 -2.78 -0.50 -3.58
C SER A 93 -3.72 -0.71 -4.77
N ARG A 94 -4.05 0.37 -5.49
CA ARG A 94 -4.98 0.34 -6.64
C ARG A 94 -4.32 -0.10 -7.95
N GLY A 95 -2.99 0.00 -8.05
CA GLY A 95 -2.21 -0.30 -9.25
C GLY A 95 -2.13 -1.77 -9.65
N GLY A 96 -2.62 -2.70 -8.82
CA GLY A 96 -2.91 -4.08 -9.21
C GLY A 96 -1.72 -4.93 -9.66
N ARG A 97 -0.47 -4.60 -9.32
CA ARG A 97 0.70 -5.41 -9.69
C ARG A 97 1.65 -5.72 -8.52
N PRO A 98 1.49 -6.90 -7.91
CA PRO A 98 2.63 -7.73 -7.49
C PRO A 98 2.64 -9.02 -8.33
N PRO A 99 3.80 -9.55 -8.81
CA PRO A 99 4.94 -9.92 -7.93
C PRO A 99 6.35 -9.75 -8.55
N TYR A 100 7.40 -9.79 -7.72
CA TYR A 100 8.56 -10.70 -7.86
C TYR A 100 9.30 -10.85 -6.52
N GLY A 101 9.33 -12.09 -6.01
CA GLY A 101 10.43 -12.66 -5.22
C GLY A 101 10.57 -12.28 -3.75
N SER A 102 9.74 -12.86 -2.86
CA SER A 102 10.29 -13.21 -1.54
C SER A 102 11.22 -14.40 -1.77
N GLY A 103 12.54 -14.16 -1.67
CA GLY A 103 13.54 -15.22 -1.65
C GLY A 103 13.35 -16.09 -0.43
N ASP A 104 12.60 -17.18 -0.58
CA ASP A 104 12.74 -18.35 0.28
C ASP A 104 13.69 -19.31 -0.41
N GLY A 105 14.90 -19.41 0.13
CA GLY A 105 15.97 -20.19 -0.45
C GLY A 105 17.08 -20.41 0.57
N GLY A 106 16.82 -21.30 1.54
CA GLY A 106 17.91 -21.95 2.27
C GLY A 106 17.63 -22.30 3.72
N ARG A 107 16.60 -23.09 4.01
CA ARG A 107 16.69 -23.99 5.18
C ARG A 107 17.56 -25.18 4.77
N THR A 108 18.86 -25.10 5.02
CA THR A 108 19.72 -26.29 5.07
C THR A 108 19.42 -27.04 6.37
N GLU A 109 18.56 -28.05 6.29
CA GLU A 109 18.54 -29.11 7.31
C GLU A 109 19.77 -30.02 7.09
N PRO A 110 20.41 -30.54 8.16
CA PRO A 110 21.65 -31.28 8.06
C PRO A 110 21.39 -32.70 7.54
N GLY A 111 22.11 -33.09 6.49
CA GLY A 111 22.11 -34.46 5.99
C GLY A 111 22.79 -35.41 6.99
N ASP A 112 21.99 -36.23 7.64
CA ASP A 112 22.38 -37.52 8.20
C ASP A 112 22.90 -38.42 7.07
N VAL A 113 24.18 -38.82 7.15
CA VAL A 113 24.73 -39.90 6.32
C VAL A 113 25.30 -40.97 7.25
N ARG A 114 24.44 -41.96 7.52
CA ARG A 114 24.84 -43.33 7.81
C ARG A 114 25.63 -43.92 6.65
N GLY A 115 26.82 -44.45 6.97
CA GLY A 115 27.37 -45.66 6.34
C GLY A 115 28.38 -45.45 5.21
N THR A 116 29.67 -45.48 5.57
CA THR A 116 30.68 -46.45 5.09
C THR A 116 31.79 -46.52 6.11
#